data_AF-A0A2V3HZ37-F1
#
_entry.id   AF-A0A2V3HZ37-F1
#
_cell.length_a   1.000
_cell.length_b   1.000
_cell.length_c   1.000
_cell.angle_alpha   90.00
_cell.angle_beta   90.00
_cell.angle_gamma   90.00
#
_symmetry.space_group_name_H-M   'P 1'
#
loop_
_entity.id
_entity.type
_entity.pdbx_description
1 polymer ?
#
loop_
_entity_poly.entity_id
_entity_poly.type
_entity_poly.pdbx_seq_one_letter_code
_entity_poly.pdbx_strand_id
1 'polypeptide(L)'
;MQLPDSVVSGDTTIHTGDVHQTTVVPEGPSPLGWFNLGLVVIAIILAVTSMLTDAWLVDHSEDEVLGFTIVSDIQVGLDDMSVTACIDGDCETSESDIGDEHDDCKKSLEELEVDSDDEAWDSCNELGQLATAGLTGIILISLGVVALLGAGALLVMSQLGHLFPFSKLSPLAGGVLGLGGVLVWWVLHPDIGDVELKLGWIAWVAITSGAL
;
A
#
# COMPACT_ATOMS: atom_id res chain seq x y z
N MET A 1 59.48 23.65 0.14
CA MET A 1 58.73 24.46 1.12
C MET A 1 57.44 24.90 0.45
N GLN A 2 56.34 24.24 0.80
CA GLN A 2 54.96 24.66 0.49
C GLN A 2 54.55 25.76 1.46
N LEU A 3 53.70 26.68 0.99
CA LEU A 3 52.79 27.54 1.76
C LEU A 3 51.79 28.17 0.75
N PRO A 4 50.55 28.49 1.17
CA PRO A 4 49.36 27.76 0.75
C PRO A 4 48.33 28.62 -0.01
N ASP A 5 47.46 27.97 -0.78
CA ASP A 5 46.26 28.56 -1.37
C ASP A 5 45.24 28.89 -0.27
N SER A 6 44.92 30.18 -0.13
CA SER A 6 43.86 30.68 0.72
C SER A 6 42.51 30.52 0.02
N VAL A 7 41.68 29.61 0.52
CA VAL A 7 40.24 29.59 0.22
C VAL A 7 39.60 30.74 0.99
N VAL A 8 39.14 31.77 0.26
CA VAL A 8 38.34 32.85 0.82
C VAL A 8 36.87 32.46 0.73
N SER A 9 36.29 32.28 1.91
CA SER A 9 34.86 32.23 2.19
C SER A 9 34.16 33.49 1.69
N GLY A 10 32.92 33.32 1.20
CA GLY A 10 32.19 34.24 0.34
C GLY A 10 32.25 35.74 0.66
N ASP A 11 32.29 36.53 -0.40
CA ASP A 11 31.53 37.78 -0.47
C ASP A 11 31.13 38.04 -1.93
N THR A 12 29.91 38.52 -2.10
CA THR A 12 29.25 38.71 -3.39
C THR A 12 29.77 39.98 -4.03
N THR A 13 30.50 39.88 -5.15
CA THR A 13 30.71 41.02 -6.04
C THR A 13 30.42 40.63 -7.49
N ILE A 14 29.41 41.28 -8.03
CA ILE A 14 28.88 41.09 -9.39
C ILE A 14 29.91 41.60 -10.40
N HIS A 15 30.42 40.70 -11.25
CA HIS A 15 30.99 41.07 -12.54
C HIS A 15 29.98 40.75 -13.64
N THR A 16 29.55 41.80 -14.32
CA THR A 16 28.71 41.77 -15.52
C THR A 16 29.51 41.14 -16.66
N GLY A 17 29.03 40.00 -17.16
CA GLY A 17 29.51 39.39 -18.40
C GLY A 17 30.01 37.98 -18.21
N ASP A 18 29.09 37.03 -18.07
CA ASP A 18 29.20 35.72 -18.70
C ASP A 18 27.85 35.02 -18.60
N VAL A 19 27.43 34.39 -19.69
CA VAL A 19 26.28 33.49 -19.71
C VAL A 19 26.67 32.33 -18.80
N HIS A 20 26.34 32.42 -17.52
CA HIS A 20 26.40 31.29 -16.61
C HIS A 20 25.36 30.29 -17.10
N GLN A 21 25.80 29.44 -18.03
CA GLN A 21 25.35 28.07 -18.07
C GLN A 21 25.61 27.56 -16.66
N THR A 22 24.57 27.55 -15.83
CA THR A 22 24.54 26.81 -14.57
C THR A 22 24.72 25.35 -14.96
N THR A 23 25.97 24.95 -15.17
CA THR A 23 26.39 23.57 -15.04
C THR A 23 26.11 23.26 -13.59
N VAL A 24 24.93 22.71 -13.34
CA VAL A 24 24.64 22.00 -12.10
C VAL A 24 25.72 20.94 -12.05
N VAL A 25 26.76 21.19 -11.27
CA VAL A 25 27.82 20.21 -11.04
C VAL A 25 27.10 19.02 -10.44
N PRO A 26 27.14 17.83 -11.06
CA PRO A 26 26.58 16.65 -10.43
C PRO A 26 27.33 16.47 -9.11
N GLU A 27 26.64 16.72 -8.00
CA GLU A 27 27.12 16.30 -6.70
C GLU A 27 27.37 14.80 -6.83
N GLY A 28 28.62 14.40 -6.55
CA GLY A 28 28.96 12.99 -6.47
C GLY A 28 28.04 12.27 -5.47
N PRO A 29 28.04 10.93 -5.47
CA PRO A 29 27.08 10.14 -4.70
C PRO A 29 26.98 10.64 -3.25
N SER A 30 25.84 11.23 -2.92
CA SER A 30 25.61 11.79 -1.59
C SER A 30 25.10 10.70 -0.65
N PRO A 31 25.56 10.66 0.61
CA PRO A 31 25.04 9.70 1.59
C PRO A 31 23.53 9.85 1.79
N LEU A 32 23.01 11.08 1.66
CA LEU A 32 21.59 11.38 1.72
C LEU A 32 20.81 10.77 0.54
N GLY A 33 21.36 10.80 -0.68
CA GLY A 33 20.70 10.19 -1.84
C GLY A 33 20.62 8.67 -1.75
N TRP A 34 21.61 8.01 -1.14
CA TRP A 34 21.56 6.57 -0.87
C TRP A 34 20.55 6.20 0.20
N PHE A 35 20.44 7.03 1.24
CA PHE A 35 19.40 6.87 2.26
C PHE A 35 18.00 6.99 1.66
N ASN A 36 17.75 8.02 0.84
CA ASN A 36 16.48 8.21 0.15
C ASN A 36 16.13 7.04 -0.78
N LEU A 37 17.12 6.51 -1.51
CA LEU A 37 16.92 5.32 -2.33
C LEU A 37 16.54 4.09 -1.48
N GLY A 38 17.18 3.92 -0.32
CA GLY A 38 16.84 2.87 0.63
C GLY A 38 15.38 2.99 1.12
N LEU A 39 14.93 4.20 1.45
CA LEU A 39 13.54 4.45 1.85
C LEU A 39 12.54 4.09 0.75
N VAL A 40 12.80 4.47 -0.51
CA VAL A 40 11.94 4.12 -1.65
C VAL A 40 11.85 2.61 -1.83
N VAL A 41 12.98 1.88 -1.70
CA VAL A 41 12.97 0.42 -1.81
C VAL A 41 12.15 -0.22 -0.69
N ILE A 42 12.30 0.28 0.55
CA ILE A 42 11.50 -0.19 1.69
C ILE A 42 10.02 0.09 1.45
N ALA A 43 9.66 1.30 1.01
CA ALA A 43 8.28 1.67 0.69
C ALA A 43 7.66 0.73 -0.35
N ILE A 44 8.39 0.38 -1.41
CA ILE A 44 7.93 -0.58 -2.43
C ILE A 44 7.69 -1.96 -1.81
N ILE A 45 8.62 -2.46 -0.99
CA ILE A 45 8.46 -3.78 -0.36
C ILE A 45 7.22 -3.77 0.53
N LEU A 46 7.05 -2.75 1.38
CA LEU A 46 5.90 -2.64 2.26
C LEU A 46 4.58 -2.53 1.49
N ALA A 47 4.54 -1.74 0.42
CA ALA A 47 3.35 -1.61 -0.42
C ALA A 47 2.99 -2.94 -1.09
N VAL A 48 3.96 -3.67 -1.64
CA VAL A 48 3.73 -4.97 -2.27
C VAL A 48 3.29 -6.01 -1.23
N THR A 49 3.96 -6.07 -0.06
CA THR A 49 3.53 -6.96 1.03
C THR A 49 2.10 -6.64 1.44
N SER A 50 1.72 -5.36 1.48
CA SER A 50 0.34 -4.99 1.81
C SER A 50 -0.69 -5.48 0.82
N MET A 51 -0.37 -5.52 -0.47
CA MET A 51 -1.30 -6.02 -1.48
C MET A 51 -1.53 -7.53 -1.40
N LEU A 52 -0.55 -8.28 -0.88
CA LEU A 52 -0.50 -9.75 -0.95
C LEU A 52 -0.85 -10.43 0.38
N THR A 53 -1.27 -9.67 1.40
CA THR A 53 -1.49 -10.23 2.75
C THR A 53 -2.92 -9.97 3.19
N ASP A 54 -3.55 -10.99 3.76
CA ASP A 54 -4.99 -10.99 4.05
C ASP A 54 -5.35 -10.42 5.42
N ALA A 55 -4.50 -9.54 5.96
CA ALA A 55 -4.62 -9.01 7.30
C ALA A 55 -5.00 -7.52 7.31
N TRP A 56 -5.80 -7.07 6.33
CA TRP A 56 -6.29 -5.69 6.23
C TRP A 56 -7.36 -5.42 7.27
N LEU A 57 -8.29 -6.35 7.40
CA LEU A 57 -9.25 -6.40 8.47
C LEU A 57 -9.10 -7.74 9.20
N VAL A 58 -9.13 -7.70 10.52
CA VAL A 58 -8.96 -8.88 11.35
C VAL A 58 -10.02 -8.91 12.44
N ASP A 59 -10.55 -10.10 12.69
CA ASP A 59 -11.30 -10.41 13.88
C ASP A 59 -10.74 -11.67 14.53
N HIS A 60 -10.75 -11.67 15.86
CA HIS A 60 -10.27 -12.78 16.67
C HIS A 60 -11.27 -13.00 17.80
N SER A 61 -11.88 -14.17 17.79
CA SER A 61 -12.94 -14.55 18.72
C SER A 61 -12.56 -15.87 19.40
N GLU A 62 -12.61 -15.89 20.74
CA GLU A 62 -12.35 -17.07 21.55
C GLU A 62 -13.60 -17.40 22.38
N ASP A 63 -14.21 -18.55 22.10
CA ASP A 63 -15.43 -19.01 22.79
C ASP A 63 -15.23 -20.39 23.42
N GLU A 64 -15.75 -20.57 24.63
CA GLU A 64 -15.77 -21.87 25.31
C GLU A 64 -17.16 -22.52 25.19
N VAL A 65 -17.25 -23.60 24.40
CA VAL A 65 -18.51 -24.34 24.19
C VAL A 65 -18.34 -25.80 24.61
N LEU A 66 -19.19 -26.26 25.54
CA LEU A 66 -19.19 -27.64 26.06
C LEU A 66 -17.83 -28.11 26.63
N GLY A 67 -16.99 -27.19 27.11
CA GLY A 67 -15.67 -27.49 27.66
C GLY A 67 -14.55 -27.61 26.62
N PHE A 68 -14.85 -27.29 25.36
CA PHE A 68 -13.87 -27.12 24.29
C PHE A 68 -13.65 -25.63 24.03
N THR A 69 -12.41 -25.22 23.81
CA THR A 69 -12.09 -23.87 23.34
C THR A 69 -12.16 -23.85 21.82
N ILE A 70 -13.03 -22.99 21.30
CA ILE A 70 -13.16 -22.70 19.87
C ILE A 70 -12.53 -21.34 19.64
N VAL A 71 -11.47 -21.30 18.85
CA VAL A 71 -10.81 -20.05 18.43
C VAL A 71 -11.13 -19.83 16.98
N SER A 72 -11.65 -18.66 16.64
CA SER A 72 -11.97 -18.27 15.27
C SER A 72 -11.17 -17.02 14.92
N ASP A 73 -10.35 -17.13 13.89
CA ASP A 73 -9.54 -16.07 13.31
C ASP A 73 -10.08 -15.75 11.92
N ILE A 74 -10.55 -14.52 11.73
CA ILE A 74 -11.01 -14.02 10.43
C ILE A 74 -10.01 -12.98 9.97
N GLN A 75 -9.48 -13.17 8.78
CA GLN A 75 -8.50 -12.31 8.14
C GLN A 75 -9.00 -11.97 6.75
N VAL A 76 -9.30 -10.70 6.51
CA VAL A 76 -9.77 -10.20 5.22
C VAL A 76 -8.67 -9.35 4.57
N GLY A 77 -8.31 -9.71 3.35
CA GLY A 77 -7.39 -9.00 2.48
C GLY A 77 -8.08 -7.97 1.58
N LEU A 78 -7.38 -7.61 0.50
CA LEU A 78 -7.96 -6.76 -0.57
C LEU A 78 -8.63 -7.57 -1.69
N ASP A 79 -8.34 -8.87 -1.77
CA ASP A 79 -8.79 -9.75 -2.86
C ASP A 79 -9.31 -11.06 -2.26
N ASP A 80 -8.52 -11.61 -1.33
CA ASP A 80 -8.81 -12.86 -0.64
C ASP A 80 -9.26 -12.65 0.80
N MET A 81 -9.97 -13.65 1.34
CA MET A 81 -10.24 -13.80 2.76
C MET A 81 -9.84 -15.18 3.26
N SER A 82 -9.35 -15.23 4.49
CA SER A 82 -9.02 -16.48 5.17
C SER A 82 -9.72 -16.56 6.52
N VAL A 83 -10.36 -17.70 6.77
CA VAL A 83 -11.04 -18.02 8.01
C VAL A 83 -10.37 -19.24 8.60
N THR A 84 -9.79 -19.10 9.78
CA THR A 84 -9.19 -20.21 10.53
C THR A 84 -10.02 -20.49 11.77
N ALA A 85 -10.53 -21.72 11.87
CA ALA A 85 -11.26 -22.19 13.04
C ALA A 85 -10.47 -23.30 13.72
N CYS A 86 -10.16 -23.12 15.00
CA CYS A 86 -9.45 -24.09 15.82
C CYS A 86 -10.39 -24.65 16.90
N ILE A 87 -10.50 -25.96 16.98
CA ILE A 87 -11.25 -26.67 18.03
C ILE A 87 -10.26 -27.54 18.81
N ASP A 88 -10.06 -27.23 20.09
CA ASP A 88 -9.16 -27.99 20.99
C ASP A 88 -7.73 -28.17 20.42
N GLY A 89 -7.25 -27.16 19.68
CA GLY A 89 -5.92 -27.13 19.07
C GLY A 89 -5.82 -27.78 17.68
N ASP A 90 -6.91 -28.34 17.14
CA ASP A 90 -6.99 -28.75 15.73
C ASP A 90 -7.57 -27.61 14.89
N CYS A 91 -6.79 -27.10 13.94
CA CYS A 91 -7.12 -25.89 13.18
C CYS A 91 -7.36 -26.23 11.71
N GLU A 92 -8.52 -25.81 11.20
CA GLU A 92 -8.79 -25.80 9.76
C GLU A 92 -8.83 -24.36 9.25
N THR A 93 -8.11 -24.11 8.16
CA THR A 93 -8.10 -22.84 7.46
C THR A 93 -8.81 -23.00 6.13
N SER A 94 -9.81 -22.15 5.90
CA SER A 94 -10.45 -21.95 4.61
C SER A 94 -9.98 -20.63 4.03
N GLU A 95 -9.62 -20.64 2.75
CA GLU A 95 -9.25 -19.45 1.99
C GLU A 95 -10.21 -19.33 0.80
N SER A 96 -10.71 -18.12 0.57
CA SER A 96 -11.68 -17.83 -0.47
C SER A 96 -11.36 -16.50 -1.15
N ASP A 97 -11.54 -16.46 -2.46
CA ASP A 97 -11.50 -15.22 -3.25
C ASP A 97 -12.84 -14.48 -3.10
N ILE A 98 -12.81 -13.21 -2.70
CA ILE A 98 -14.03 -12.43 -2.39
C ILE A 98 -14.84 -12.17 -3.67
N GLY A 99 -14.17 -12.03 -4.81
CA GLY A 99 -14.80 -11.85 -6.11
C GLY A 99 -15.54 -13.10 -6.58
N ASP A 100 -14.91 -14.26 -6.44
CA ASP A 100 -15.53 -15.56 -6.74
C ASP A 100 -16.72 -15.84 -5.81
N GLU A 101 -16.59 -15.56 -4.50
CA GLU A 101 -17.70 -15.70 -3.54
C GLU A 101 -18.89 -14.80 -3.89
N HIS A 102 -18.65 -13.56 -4.33
CA HIS A 102 -19.70 -12.67 -4.81
C HIS A 102 -20.39 -13.24 -6.06
N ASP A 103 -19.63 -13.73 -7.03
CA ASP A 103 -20.19 -14.27 -8.28
C ASP A 103 -20.98 -15.56 -8.05
N ASP A 104 -20.50 -16.45 -7.18
CA ASP A 104 -21.19 -17.68 -6.78
C ASP A 104 -22.45 -17.39 -5.95
N CYS A 105 -22.39 -16.41 -5.05
CA CYS A 105 -23.54 -15.92 -4.30
C CYS A 105 -24.63 -15.38 -5.24
N LYS A 106 -24.25 -14.48 -6.15
CA LYS A 106 -25.19 -13.85 -7.09
C LYS A 106 -25.84 -14.89 -8.01
N LYS A 107 -25.05 -15.81 -8.55
CA LYS A 107 -25.53 -16.89 -9.39
C LYS A 107 -26.52 -17.80 -8.66
N SER A 108 -26.24 -18.12 -7.39
CA SER A 108 -27.13 -18.95 -6.57
C SER A 108 -28.48 -18.28 -6.33
N LEU A 109 -28.50 -16.97 -6.09
CA LEU A 109 -29.75 -16.20 -5.92
C LEU A 109 -30.54 -16.08 -7.22
N GLU A 110 -29.85 -15.84 -8.34
CA GLU A 110 -30.47 -15.80 -9.68
C GLU A 110 -31.08 -17.16 -10.06
N GLU A 111 -30.41 -18.28 -9.76
CA GLU A 111 -30.91 -19.63 -10.00
C GLU A 111 -32.13 -19.99 -9.15
N LEU A 112 -32.24 -19.41 -7.95
CA LEU A 112 -33.36 -19.61 -7.03
C LEU A 112 -34.52 -18.63 -7.25
N GLU A 113 -34.42 -17.72 -8.24
CA GLU A 113 -35.38 -16.65 -8.50
C GLU A 113 -35.70 -15.81 -7.25
N VAL A 114 -34.69 -15.59 -6.39
CA VAL A 114 -34.82 -14.73 -5.20
C VAL A 114 -34.92 -13.28 -5.67
N ASP A 115 -35.91 -12.54 -5.15
CA ASP A 115 -36.13 -11.17 -5.54
C ASP A 115 -34.98 -10.29 -5.04
N SER A 116 -34.56 -9.31 -5.84
CA SER A 116 -33.44 -8.41 -5.50
C SER A 116 -33.63 -7.57 -4.24
N ASP A 117 -34.85 -7.58 -3.69
CA ASP A 117 -35.25 -6.83 -2.50
C ASP A 117 -35.14 -7.69 -1.22
N ASP A 118 -34.73 -8.96 -1.33
CA ASP A 118 -34.53 -9.87 -0.18
C ASP A 118 -33.19 -9.63 0.52
N GLU A 119 -33.13 -9.88 1.83
CA GLU A 119 -31.94 -9.70 2.68
C GLU A 119 -30.71 -10.49 2.16
N ALA A 120 -30.93 -11.60 1.46
CA ALA A 120 -29.85 -12.38 0.86
C ALA A 120 -29.12 -11.62 -0.27
N TRP A 121 -29.86 -10.81 -1.04
CA TRP A 121 -29.26 -9.95 -2.06
C TRP A 121 -28.44 -8.82 -1.46
N ASP A 122 -28.87 -8.28 -0.30
CA ASP A 122 -28.13 -7.24 0.41
C ASP A 122 -26.76 -7.75 0.87
N SER A 123 -26.69 -8.94 1.49
CA SER A 123 -25.42 -9.56 1.89
C SER A 123 -24.50 -9.84 0.69
N CYS A 124 -25.07 -10.26 -0.44
CA CYS A 124 -24.32 -10.49 -1.67
C CYS A 124 -23.72 -9.18 -2.22
N ASN A 125 -24.53 -8.12 -2.23
CA ASN A 125 -24.12 -6.81 -2.71
C ASN A 125 -23.05 -6.17 -1.81
N GLU A 126 -23.08 -6.45 -0.50
CA GLU A 126 -22.03 -6.08 0.44
C GLU A 126 -20.70 -6.75 0.12
N LEU A 127 -20.68 -8.07 -0.14
CA LEU A 127 -19.47 -8.76 -0.62
C LEU A 127 -18.95 -8.15 -1.93
N GLY A 128 -19.85 -7.80 -2.86
CA GLY A 128 -19.48 -7.12 -4.11
C GLY A 128 -18.87 -5.72 -3.88
N GLN A 129 -19.36 -4.97 -2.90
CA GLN A 129 -18.79 -3.68 -2.52
C GLN A 129 -17.41 -3.85 -1.88
N LEU A 130 -17.22 -4.86 -1.03
CA LEU A 130 -15.94 -5.19 -0.43
C LEU A 130 -14.90 -5.56 -1.50
N ALA A 131 -15.26 -6.45 -2.44
CA ALA A 131 -14.43 -6.81 -3.59
C ALA A 131 -14.08 -5.57 -4.44
N THR A 132 -15.07 -4.72 -4.71
CA THR A 132 -14.86 -3.49 -5.49
C THR A 132 -13.94 -2.49 -4.78
N ALA A 133 -14.09 -2.34 -3.46
CA ALA A 133 -13.24 -1.49 -2.64
C ALA A 133 -11.80 -2.01 -2.64
N GLY A 134 -11.64 -3.31 -2.42
CA GLY A 134 -10.36 -4.03 -2.44
C GLY A 134 -9.63 -3.87 -3.77
N LEU A 135 -10.29 -4.20 -4.88
CA LEU A 135 -9.77 -4.02 -6.24
C LEU A 135 -9.35 -2.58 -6.53
N THR A 136 -10.19 -1.61 -6.13
CA THR A 136 -9.87 -0.18 -6.30
C THR A 136 -8.60 0.20 -5.52
N GLY A 137 -8.47 -0.30 -4.29
CA GLY A 137 -7.27 -0.16 -3.47
C GLY A 137 -6.03 -0.74 -4.15
N ILE A 138 -6.10 -1.99 -4.62
CA ILE A 138 -5.02 -2.68 -5.35
C ILE A 138 -4.58 -1.87 -6.56
N ILE A 139 -5.52 -1.39 -7.38
CA ILE A 139 -5.21 -0.61 -8.59
C ILE A 139 -4.46 0.68 -8.22
N LEU A 140 -4.93 1.44 -7.23
CA LEU A 140 -4.28 2.69 -6.82
C LEU A 140 -2.91 2.47 -6.19
N ILE A 141 -2.77 1.46 -5.32
CA ILE A 141 -1.49 1.10 -4.70
C ILE A 141 -0.50 0.64 -5.78
N SER A 142 -0.93 -0.18 -6.74
CA SER A 142 -0.08 -0.65 -7.84
C SER A 142 0.44 0.50 -8.72
N LEU A 143 -0.41 1.51 -9.01
CA LEU A 143 0.02 2.73 -9.70
C LEU A 143 1.06 3.50 -8.88
N GLY A 144 0.88 3.56 -7.55
CA GLY A 144 1.86 4.12 -6.61
C GLY A 144 3.21 3.38 -6.68
N VAL A 145 3.19 2.03 -6.68
CA VAL A 145 4.39 1.20 -6.80
C VAL A 145 5.13 1.45 -8.12
N VAL A 146 4.41 1.53 -9.24
CA VAL A 146 5.02 1.84 -10.55
C VAL A 146 5.66 3.22 -10.55
N ALA A 147 5.00 4.22 -9.95
CA ALA A 147 5.57 5.55 -9.79
C ALA A 147 6.82 5.55 -8.90
N LEU A 148 6.84 4.78 -7.81
CA LEU A 148 8.01 4.61 -6.93
C LEU A 148 9.17 3.90 -7.63
N LEU A 149 8.90 2.90 -8.48
CA LEU A 149 9.93 2.27 -9.31
C LEU A 149 10.55 3.29 -10.29
N GLY A 150 9.72 4.12 -10.92
CA GLY A 150 10.19 5.23 -11.76
C GLY A 150 11.04 6.23 -10.98
N ALA A 151 10.61 6.57 -9.76
CA ALA A 151 11.36 7.44 -8.85
C ALA A 151 12.70 6.84 -8.46
N GLY A 152 12.73 5.55 -8.11
CA GLY A 152 13.95 4.81 -7.79
C GLY A 152 14.95 4.83 -8.95
N ALA A 153 14.49 4.58 -10.18
CA ALA A 153 15.34 4.67 -11.38
C ALA A 153 15.92 6.07 -11.59
N LEU A 154 15.11 7.12 -11.37
CA LEU A 154 15.56 8.51 -11.44
C LEU A 154 16.60 8.85 -10.35
N LEU A 155 16.42 8.35 -9.13
CA LEU A 155 17.38 8.52 -8.05
C LEU A 155 18.72 7.83 -8.35
N VAL A 156 18.69 6.60 -8.89
CA VAL A 156 19.90 5.90 -9.34
C VAL A 156 20.63 6.70 -10.43
N MET A 157 19.90 7.18 -11.44
CA MET A 157 20.46 8.00 -12.52
C MET A 157 21.04 9.33 -12.01
N SER A 158 20.40 9.94 -11.01
CA SER A 158 20.91 11.14 -10.34
C SER A 158 22.26 10.87 -9.65
N GLN A 159 22.41 9.71 -8.99
CA GLN A 159 23.67 9.32 -8.34
C GLN A 159 24.77 8.98 -9.35
N LEU A 160 24.39 8.60 -10.58
CA LEU A 160 25.29 8.39 -11.72
C LEU A 160 25.66 9.70 -12.44
N GLY A 161 25.18 10.85 -11.97
CA GLY A 161 25.53 12.18 -12.49
C GLY A 161 24.63 12.70 -13.62
N HIS A 162 23.50 12.04 -13.91
CA HIS A 162 22.51 12.54 -14.86
C HIS A 162 21.39 13.28 -14.11
N LEU A 163 21.45 14.61 -14.09
CA LEU A 163 20.47 15.45 -13.40
C LEU A 163 19.22 15.64 -14.27
N PHE A 164 18.15 14.92 -13.93
CA PHE A 164 16.81 15.22 -14.42
C PHE A 164 16.09 16.17 -13.47
N PRO A 165 15.44 17.24 -13.97
CA PRO A 165 14.76 18.25 -13.15
C PRO A 165 13.57 17.68 -12.32
N PHE A 166 13.09 16.48 -12.63
CA PHE A 166 11.92 15.85 -11.98
C PHE A 166 12.27 14.92 -10.81
N SER A 167 13.56 14.71 -10.50
CA SER A 167 14.02 13.76 -9.47
C SER A 167 13.41 13.97 -8.08
N LYS A 168 13.16 15.23 -7.67
CA LYS A 168 12.59 15.55 -6.34
C LYS A 168 11.07 15.37 -6.22
N LEU A 169 10.34 15.42 -7.33
CA LEU A 169 8.87 15.31 -7.34
C LEU A 169 8.39 13.86 -7.52
N SER A 170 9.25 12.99 -8.04
CA SER A 170 8.88 11.63 -8.41
C SER A 170 8.48 10.72 -7.22
N PRO A 171 9.19 10.71 -6.08
CA PRO A 171 8.81 9.84 -4.95
C PRO A 171 7.52 10.31 -4.27
N LEU A 172 7.32 11.63 -4.21
CA LEU A 172 6.17 12.27 -3.57
C LEU A 172 4.87 11.93 -4.30
N ALA A 173 4.90 11.85 -5.64
CA ALA A 173 3.77 11.39 -6.43
C ALA A 173 3.40 9.92 -6.14
N GLY A 174 4.39 9.04 -5.95
CA GLY A 174 4.16 7.63 -5.60
C GLY A 174 3.53 7.44 -4.23
N GLY A 175 4.06 8.12 -3.21
CA GLY A 175 3.51 8.07 -1.84
C GLY A 175 2.09 8.62 -1.74
N VAL A 176 1.79 9.76 -2.41
CA VAL A 176 0.44 10.35 -2.43
C VAL A 176 -0.57 9.43 -3.11
N LEU A 177 -0.19 8.76 -4.20
CA LEU A 177 -1.06 7.79 -4.87
C LEU A 177 -1.30 6.55 -3.99
N GLY A 178 -0.27 6.04 -3.32
CA GLY A 178 -0.39 4.92 -2.37
C GLY A 178 -1.31 5.25 -1.20
N LEU A 179 -1.11 6.39 -0.53
CA LEU A 179 -1.99 6.86 0.54
C LEU A 179 -3.41 7.15 0.04
N GLY A 180 -3.53 7.69 -1.17
CA GLY A 180 -4.81 7.90 -1.83
C GLY A 180 -5.57 6.58 -2.03
N GLY A 181 -4.86 5.51 -2.43
CA GLY A 181 -5.42 4.17 -2.54
C GLY A 181 -6.00 3.64 -1.23
N VAL A 182 -5.24 3.76 -0.15
CA VAL A 182 -5.70 3.35 1.20
C VAL A 182 -6.91 4.19 1.64
N LEU A 183 -6.90 5.49 1.38
CA LEU A 183 -8.00 6.38 1.77
C LEU A 183 -9.27 6.10 0.97
N VAL A 184 -9.14 5.84 -0.33
CA VAL A 184 -10.26 5.46 -1.19
C VAL A 184 -10.83 4.13 -0.74
N TRP A 185 -9.99 3.11 -0.49
CA TRP A 185 -10.40 1.84 0.09
C TRP A 185 -11.14 2.03 1.42
N TRP A 186 -10.59 2.84 2.33
CA TRP A 186 -11.20 3.15 3.63
C TRP A 186 -12.57 3.84 3.52
N VAL A 187 -12.81 4.63 2.47
CA VAL A 187 -14.11 5.30 2.27
C VAL A 187 -15.12 4.37 1.60
N LEU A 188 -14.65 3.38 0.84
CA LEU A 188 -15.48 2.44 0.09
C LEU A 188 -15.80 1.15 0.86
N HIS A 189 -15.05 0.83 1.92
CA HIS A 189 -15.29 -0.41 2.64
C HIS A 189 -16.71 -0.43 3.24
N PRO A 190 -17.50 -1.48 2.99
CA PRO A 190 -18.80 -1.62 3.64
C PRO A 190 -18.62 -2.07 5.09
N ASP A 191 -19.57 -1.69 5.95
CA ASP A 191 -19.68 -2.19 7.32
C ASP A 191 -20.32 -3.58 7.28
N ILE A 192 -19.51 -4.64 7.25
CA ILE A 192 -19.98 -6.04 7.17
C ILE A 192 -20.81 -6.41 8.40
N GLY A 193 -22.13 -6.24 8.32
CA GLY A 193 -23.07 -6.56 9.39
C GLY A 193 -22.75 -5.94 10.76
N ASP A 194 -23.07 -6.67 11.84
CA ASP A 194 -22.82 -6.25 13.24
C ASP A 194 -21.42 -6.66 13.77
N VAL A 195 -20.55 -7.23 12.92
CA VAL A 195 -19.21 -7.68 13.33
C VAL A 195 -18.19 -6.56 13.16
N GLU A 196 -17.66 -6.08 14.30
CA GLU A 196 -16.70 -4.97 14.35
C GLU A 196 -15.28 -5.44 13.94
N LEU A 197 -15.08 -5.61 12.63
CA LEU A 197 -13.79 -5.96 12.04
C LEU A 197 -12.75 -4.86 12.31
N LYS A 198 -11.62 -5.22 12.93
CA LYS A 198 -10.57 -4.26 13.29
C LYS A 198 -9.58 -4.10 12.15
N LEU A 199 -9.05 -2.88 11.99
CA LEU A 199 -7.88 -2.61 11.16
C LEU A 199 -6.72 -3.54 11.56
N GLY A 200 -6.37 -4.44 10.66
CA GLY A 200 -5.27 -5.36 10.85
C GLY A 200 -3.91 -4.70 10.63
N TRP A 201 -2.86 -5.43 10.96
CA TRP A 201 -1.49 -4.90 10.97
C TRP A 201 -1.02 -4.49 9.57
N ILE A 202 -1.52 -5.14 8.51
CA ILE A 202 -1.05 -4.85 7.16
C ILE A 202 -1.58 -3.53 6.62
N ALA A 203 -2.77 -3.11 7.04
CA ALA A 203 -3.30 -1.81 6.67
C ALA A 203 -2.43 -0.68 7.26
N TRP A 204 -1.90 -0.86 8.47
CA TRP A 204 -0.89 0.04 9.03
C TRP A 204 0.42 0.02 8.24
N VAL A 205 0.83 -1.15 7.75
CA VAL A 205 2.00 -1.27 6.86
C VAL A 205 1.78 -0.52 5.55
N ALA A 206 0.59 -0.61 4.95
CA ALA A 206 0.23 0.16 3.76
C ALA A 206 0.32 1.68 4.00
N ILE A 207 -0.22 2.16 5.13
CA ILE A 207 -0.16 3.58 5.51
C ILE A 207 1.28 4.04 5.70
N THR A 208 2.09 3.26 6.42
CA THR A 208 3.51 3.61 6.64
C THR A 208 4.30 3.59 5.35
N SER A 209 3.98 2.69 4.41
CA SER A 209 4.62 2.63 3.09
C SER A 209 4.41 3.90 2.27
N GLY A 210 3.21 4.47 2.30
CA GLY A 210 2.90 5.71 1.58
C GLY A 210 3.45 6.98 2.26
N ALA A 211 3.78 6.90 3.55
CA ALA A 211 4.38 7.99 4.32
C ALA A 211 5.92 8.06 4.19
N LEU A 212 6.56 6.97 3.76
CA LEU A 212 8.01 6.83 3.53
C LEU A 212 8.46 7.49 2.22
#